data_AF-A0A8H4IK18-F1
#
_entry.id   AF-A0A8H4IK18-F1
#
_cell.length_a   1.000
_cell.length_b   1.000
_cell.length_c   1.000
_cell.angle_alpha   90.00
_cell.angle_beta   90.00
_cell.angle_gamma   90.00
#
_symmetry.space_group_name_H-M   'P 1'
#
loop_
_entity.id
_entity.type
_entity.pdbx_description
1 polymer ?
#
loop_
_entity_poly.entity_id
_entity_poly.type
_entity_poly.pdbx_seq_one_letter_code
_entity_poly.pdbx_strand_id
1 'polypeptide(L)'
;MGKLARIVYGCKLHQVDKDDSAAHPYFPNTSLEELRYVWWTVIKIDNFSNVLAGTPRAIDAMIAATSLPCTSAFVENANNAIAADGQQLQLSMCLLLLKMSRRLQVTPANAENEQPEEHLVDLQVEYVRICETLPAWVMDPQLATQHYETKIQHRSRLEALLQLRLCCLYSMTPSLLHLNGRRAVEDEAEGKLLQVWDKFISNLMAAVGIYQVMLASYYSVCDPMMSSGIWILGCMLSICLMQQATVPTDLTSQPSPLRKHMETGFEGLMGTMAGFAKMWPMSRKLLGDGLGRHFAAAELGSGVPVAAIGVGGLGQLAIRFLKALGHPVVAIDNREEGLQLAGEVGPEELRADAAVDFNVEDTIERDARFVGESGKVAAVIVCTEAVDGMDWSLKLLQPHAVVVPLGLPGEGFHFSAFDIVFKELTVEGNLVATKK
;
A
#
# COMPACT_ATOMS: atom_id res chain seq x y z
N MET A 1 0.26 15.75 4.24
CA MET A 1 -0.03 16.31 2.90
C MET A 1 -0.56 17.75 2.90
N GLY A 2 -1.61 18.10 3.66
CA GLY A 2 -2.17 19.47 3.62
C GLY A 2 -1.20 20.64 3.92
N LYS A 3 -0.12 20.42 4.69
CA LYS A 3 0.97 21.43 4.85
C LYS A 3 1.80 21.58 3.58
N LEU A 4 2.14 20.47 2.92
CA LEU A 4 2.92 20.45 1.69
C LEU A 4 2.15 21.13 0.54
N ALA A 5 0.85 20.81 0.38
CA ALA A 5 -0.03 21.47 -0.58
C ALA A 5 -0.03 23.00 -0.40
N ARG A 6 -0.17 23.48 0.84
CA ARG A 6 -0.11 24.92 1.15
C ARG A 6 1.23 25.56 0.78
N ILE A 7 2.35 24.87 1.02
CA ILE A 7 3.69 25.35 0.66
C ILE A 7 3.81 25.47 -0.86
N VAL A 8 3.44 24.44 -1.62
CA VAL A 8 3.57 24.47 -3.09
C VAL A 8 2.63 25.49 -3.74
N TYR A 9 1.45 25.72 -3.16
CA TYR A 9 0.56 26.82 -3.55
C TYR A 9 1.20 28.18 -3.25
N GLY A 10 1.76 28.36 -2.05
CA GLY A 10 2.45 29.58 -1.64
C GLY A 10 3.66 29.90 -2.52
N CYS A 11 4.37 28.86 -2.96
CA CYS A 11 5.47 28.99 -3.92
C CYS A 11 5.01 29.11 -5.38
N LYS A 12 3.70 29.13 -5.69
CA LYS A 12 3.17 29.24 -7.05
C LYS A 12 3.61 28.14 -8.04
N LEU A 13 3.97 26.96 -7.56
CA LEU A 13 4.39 25.85 -8.45
C LEU A 13 3.28 25.41 -9.43
N HIS A 14 2.02 25.55 -9.05
CA HIS A 14 0.85 25.34 -9.92
C HIS A 14 0.74 26.34 -11.10
N GLN A 15 1.61 27.36 -11.15
CA GLN A 15 1.64 28.38 -12.20
C GLN A 15 2.95 28.31 -13.00
N VAL A 16 3.73 27.23 -12.86
CA VAL A 16 5.04 27.08 -13.50
C VAL A 16 5.00 27.24 -15.01
N ASP A 17 3.86 26.93 -15.65
CA ASP A 17 3.64 27.00 -17.10
C ASP A 17 2.88 28.27 -17.56
N LYS A 18 2.55 29.21 -16.66
CA LYS A 18 1.75 30.39 -17.04
C LYS A 18 2.56 31.52 -17.66
N ASP A 19 3.86 31.59 -17.39
CA ASP A 19 4.76 32.64 -17.88
C ASP A 19 6.03 32.01 -18.48
N ASP A 20 6.00 31.70 -19.78
CA ASP A 20 7.12 31.08 -20.53
C ASP A 20 8.40 31.94 -20.58
N SER A 21 8.37 33.19 -20.13
CA SER A 21 9.42 34.19 -20.36
C SER A 21 10.08 34.76 -19.10
N ALA A 22 9.65 34.38 -17.89
CA ALA A 22 10.18 34.92 -16.65
C ALA A 22 10.71 33.82 -15.70
N ALA A 23 11.87 34.07 -15.09
CA ALA A 23 12.39 33.21 -14.03
C ALA A 23 11.37 33.12 -12.88
N HIS A 24 11.17 31.91 -12.36
CA HIS A 24 10.14 31.68 -11.35
C HIS A 24 10.41 32.50 -10.07
N PRO A 25 9.41 33.22 -9.52
CA PRO A 25 9.64 34.28 -8.52
C PRO A 25 10.28 33.77 -7.21
N TYR A 26 10.05 32.51 -6.85
CA TYR A 26 10.63 31.88 -5.66
C TYR A 26 11.89 31.06 -5.95
N PHE A 27 12.11 30.70 -7.21
CA PHE A 27 13.16 29.79 -7.63
C PHE A 27 13.82 30.28 -8.93
N PRO A 28 14.48 31.45 -8.90
CA PRO A 28 14.94 32.12 -10.12
C PRO A 28 16.10 31.38 -10.81
N ASN A 29 16.81 30.52 -10.08
CA ASN A 29 17.97 29.77 -10.58
C ASN A 29 17.65 28.30 -10.88
N THR A 30 16.39 27.89 -10.77
CA THR A 30 15.96 26.50 -10.97
C THR A 30 15.31 26.35 -12.33
N SER A 31 15.58 25.25 -13.02
CA SER A 31 14.99 25.01 -14.33
C SER A 31 13.48 24.77 -14.22
N LEU A 32 12.72 25.13 -15.27
CA LEU A 32 11.28 24.87 -15.31
C LEU A 32 10.97 23.37 -15.20
N GLU A 33 11.83 22.51 -15.75
CA GLU A 33 11.67 21.05 -15.69
C GLU A 33 11.79 20.52 -14.25
N GLU A 34 12.74 21.01 -13.46
CA GLU A 34 12.86 20.64 -12.05
C GLU A 34 11.64 21.09 -11.23
N LEU A 35 11.14 22.31 -11.50
CA LEU A 35 9.94 22.83 -10.83
C LEU A 35 8.69 22.03 -11.20
N ARG A 36 8.53 21.67 -12.48
CA ARG A 36 7.50 20.74 -12.95
C ARG A 36 7.61 19.39 -12.26
N TYR A 37 8.81 18.83 -12.15
CA TYR A 37 9.03 17.54 -11.50
C TYR A 37 8.63 17.57 -10.01
N VAL A 38 8.99 18.63 -9.29
CA VAL A 38 8.58 18.82 -7.89
C VAL A 38 7.06 18.92 -7.78
N TRP A 39 6.44 19.74 -8.62
CA TRP A 39 4.99 19.90 -8.64
C TRP A 39 4.27 18.58 -8.94
N TRP A 40 4.72 17.84 -9.96
CA TRP A 40 4.15 16.54 -10.32
C TRP A 40 4.32 15.51 -9.21
N THR A 41 5.48 15.46 -8.56
CA THR A 41 5.71 14.57 -7.42
C THR A 41 4.70 14.83 -6.30
N VAL A 42 4.35 16.09 -6.06
CA VAL A 42 3.38 16.46 -5.03
C VAL A 42 1.96 16.07 -5.42
N ILE A 43 1.58 16.26 -6.69
CA ILE A 43 0.29 15.76 -7.22
C ILE A 43 0.21 14.23 -7.10
N LYS A 44 1.27 13.51 -7.47
CA LYS A 44 1.32 12.04 -7.36
C LYS A 44 1.02 11.58 -5.92
N ILE A 45 1.70 12.18 -4.95
CA ILE A 45 1.52 11.81 -3.53
C ILE A 45 0.13 12.20 -3.00
N ASP A 46 -0.42 13.36 -3.40
CA ASP A 46 -1.76 13.80 -2.97
C ASP A 46 -2.86 12.91 -3.54
N ASN A 47 -2.78 12.60 -4.84
CA ASN A 47 -3.70 11.69 -5.51
C ASN A 47 -3.65 10.29 -4.89
N PHE A 48 -2.44 9.80 -4.65
CA PHE A 48 -2.23 8.50 -4.04
C PHE A 48 -2.78 8.42 -2.60
N SER A 49 -2.54 9.45 -1.78
CA SER A 49 -3.09 9.54 -0.41
C SER A 49 -4.63 9.51 -0.45
N ASN A 50 -5.23 10.21 -1.40
CA ASN A 50 -6.68 10.24 -1.61
C ASN A 50 -7.26 8.88 -2.03
N VAL A 51 -6.62 8.18 -2.98
CA VAL A 51 -7.06 6.87 -3.49
C VAL A 51 -7.04 5.79 -2.40
N LEU A 52 -6.00 5.79 -1.56
CA LEU A 52 -5.83 4.76 -0.54
C LEU A 52 -6.54 5.05 0.78
N ALA A 53 -6.44 6.28 1.28
CA ALA A 53 -6.92 6.63 2.61
C ALA A 53 -8.34 7.22 2.60
N GLY A 54 -8.95 7.39 1.42
CA GLY A 54 -10.24 8.06 1.27
C GLY A 54 -10.24 9.52 1.73
N THR A 55 -9.06 10.10 1.95
CA THR A 55 -8.91 11.46 2.50
C THR A 55 -9.23 12.50 1.41
N PRO A 56 -9.94 13.60 1.73
CA PRO A 56 -10.17 14.68 0.78
C PRO A 56 -8.88 15.20 0.14
N ARG A 57 -8.91 15.54 -1.16
CA ARG A 57 -7.73 16.05 -1.88
C ARG A 57 -7.29 17.38 -1.31
N ALA A 58 -5.99 17.59 -1.18
CA ALA A 58 -5.44 18.89 -0.83
C ALA A 58 -5.20 19.76 -2.07
N ILE A 59 -5.08 19.14 -3.26
CA ILE A 59 -4.88 19.82 -4.55
C ILE A 59 -6.11 19.62 -5.43
N ASP A 60 -6.65 20.72 -5.96
CA ASP A 60 -7.78 20.68 -6.89
C ASP A 60 -7.39 20.01 -8.22
N ALA A 61 -8.26 19.12 -8.70
CA ALA A 61 -8.11 18.41 -9.97
C ALA A 61 -7.95 19.36 -11.18
N MET A 62 -8.66 20.50 -11.18
CA MET A 62 -8.58 21.48 -12.25
C MET A 62 -7.21 22.16 -12.27
N ILE A 63 -6.63 22.42 -11.10
CA ILE A 63 -5.31 23.03 -10.97
C ILE A 63 -4.22 22.05 -11.39
N ALA A 64 -4.35 20.77 -11.02
CA ALA A 64 -3.42 19.74 -11.48
C ALA A 64 -3.35 19.68 -13.02
N ALA A 65 -4.50 19.75 -13.69
CA ALA A 65 -4.59 19.70 -15.15
C ALA A 65 -3.98 20.92 -15.88
N THR A 66 -3.93 22.10 -15.25
CA THR A 66 -3.42 23.34 -15.89
C THR A 66 -1.89 23.45 -15.99
N SER A 67 -1.18 22.54 -15.34
CA SER A 67 0.29 22.50 -15.16
C SER A 67 0.92 21.20 -15.66
N LEU A 68 0.10 20.41 -16.35
CA LEU A 68 0.48 19.20 -17.03
C LEU A 68 0.34 19.54 -18.51
N PRO A 69 1.39 19.39 -19.34
CA PRO A 69 1.19 19.44 -20.78
C PRO A 69 0.02 18.51 -21.10
N CYS A 70 -0.93 18.92 -21.94
CA CYS A 70 -2.11 18.13 -22.30
C CYS A 70 -1.70 16.72 -22.79
N THR A 71 -1.58 15.78 -21.85
CA THR A 71 -1.10 14.42 -22.09
C THR A 71 -2.15 13.54 -22.76
N SER A 72 -3.40 14.04 -22.90
CA SER A 72 -4.40 13.38 -23.75
C SER A 72 -3.86 13.21 -25.17
N ALA A 73 -3.19 14.23 -25.73
CA ALA A 73 -2.61 14.16 -27.07
C ALA A 73 -1.38 13.22 -27.16
N PHE A 74 -0.75 12.90 -26.01
CA PHE A 74 0.46 12.09 -25.98
C PHE A 74 0.15 10.60 -26.17
N VAL A 75 -0.89 10.10 -25.50
CA VAL A 75 -1.32 8.70 -25.64
C VAL A 75 -2.24 8.48 -26.85
N GLU A 76 -2.65 9.54 -27.54
CA GLU A 76 -3.48 9.46 -28.76
C GLU A 76 -2.67 9.13 -30.02
N ASN A 77 -1.34 9.24 -30.00
CA ASN A 77 -0.49 8.97 -31.16
C ASN A 77 0.60 7.93 -30.84
N ALA A 78 0.58 6.79 -31.53
CA ALA A 78 1.57 5.72 -31.35
C ALA A 78 3.03 6.18 -31.53
N ASN A 79 3.27 7.21 -32.36
CA ASN A 79 4.61 7.77 -32.55
C ASN A 79 5.11 8.53 -31.31
N ASN A 80 4.20 9.12 -30.53
CA ASN A 80 4.54 9.80 -29.27
C ASN A 80 4.82 8.77 -28.17
N ALA A 81 4.06 7.66 -28.12
CA ALA A 81 4.31 6.55 -27.19
C ALA A 81 5.69 5.90 -27.38
N ILE A 82 6.22 5.84 -28.61
CA ILE A 82 7.57 5.36 -28.90
C ILE A 82 8.64 6.35 -28.41
N ALA A 83 8.34 7.64 -28.42
CA ALA A 83 9.20 8.70 -27.90
C ALA A 83 9.06 8.93 -26.39
N ALA A 84 8.12 8.22 -25.74
CA ALA A 84 7.84 8.35 -24.32
C ALA A 84 9.00 7.83 -23.49
N ASP A 85 9.59 8.71 -22.68
CA ASP A 85 10.37 8.23 -21.54
C ASP A 85 9.41 7.65 -20.48
N GLY A 86 9.95 6.81 -19.59
CA GLY A 86 9.14 6.20 -18.52
C GLY A 86 8.49 7.22 -17.57
N GLN A 87 8.93 8.48 -17.56
CA GLN A 87 8.36 9.53 -16.72
C GLN A 87 7.06 10.09 -17.31
N GLN A 88 7.02 10.35 -18.62
CA GLN A 88 5.83 10.79 -19.33
C GLN A 88 4.70 9.74 -19.27
N LEU A 89 5.07 8.46 -19.36
CA LEU A 89 4.13 7.37 -19.20
C LEU A 89 3.55 7.33 -17.77
N GLN A 90 4.41 7.43 -16.75
CA GLN A 90 3.98 7.48 -15.34
C GLN A 90 3.03 8.66 -15.09
N LEU A 91 3.31 9.82 -15.69
CA LEU A 91 2.48 11.02 -15.57
C LEU A 91 1.07 10.81 -16.14
N SER A 92 0.99 10.22 -17.33
CA SER A 92 -0.28 9.89 -17.99
C SER A 92 -1.10 8.93 -17.14
N MET A 93 -0.44 7.95 -16.49
CA MET A 93 -1.11 7.00 -15.60
C MET A 93 -1.59 7.65 -14.29
N CYS A 94 -0.83 8.60 -13.74
CA CYS A 94 -1.26 9.38 -12.58
C CYS A 94 -2.52 10.20 -12.87
N LEU A 95 -2.64 10.75 -14.08
CA LEU A 95 -3.81 11.48 -14.53
C LEU A 95 -5.02 10.56 -14.74
N LEU A 96 -4.82 9.39 -15.32
CA LEU A 96 -5.87 8.37 -15.45
C LEU A 96 -6.40 7.99 -14.06
N LEU A 97 -5.51 7.72 -13.11
CA LEU A 97 -5.86 7.43 -11.71
C LEU A 97 -6.65 8.60 -11.08
N LEU A 98 -6.26 9.85 -11.37
CA LEU A 98 -6.93 11.04 -10.85
C LEU A 98 -8.36 11.20 -11.39
N LYS A 99 -8.55 10.98 -12.70
CA LYS A 99 -9.86 10.94 -13.35
C LYS A 99 -10.72 9.84 -12.74
N MET A 100 -10.14 8.66 -12.55
CA MET A 100 -10.81 7.48 -12.03
C MET A 100 -11.29 7.69 -10.58
N SER A 101 -10.41 8.17 -9.69
CA SER A 101 -10.73 8.54 -8.31
C SER A 101 -11.88 9.57 -8.24
N ARG A 102 -11.89 10.56 -9.15
CA ARG A 102 -12.96 11.57 -9.19
C ARG A 102 -14.30 10.93 -9.51
N ARG A 103 -14.35 10.01 -10.49
CA ARG A 103 -15.60 9.34 -10.87
C ARG A 103 -16.10 8.44 -9.74
N LEU A 104 -15.21 7.72 -9.04
CA LEU A 104 -15.58 6.90 -7.88
C LEU A 104 -16.11 7.70 -6.69
N GLN A 105 -15.60 8.92 -6.43
CA GLN A 105 -16.07 9.77 -5.33
C GLN A 105 -17.41 10.44 -5.60
N VAL A 106 -17.78 10.62 -6.86
CA VAL A 106 -19.05 11.25 -7.26
C VAL A 106 -20.21 10.26 -7.22
N THR A 107 -19.95 8.95 -7.25
CA THR A 107 -20.99 7.92 -7.10
C THR A 107 -21.43 7.83 -5.64
N PRO A 108 -22.63 8.32 -5.25
CA PRO A 108 -23.07 8.21 -3.87
C PRO A 108 -23.38 6.74 -3.56
N ALA A 109 -23.08 6.30 -2.34
CA ALA A 109 -23.48 4.98 -1.84
C ALA A 109 -25.01 4.73 -1.84
N ASN A 110 -25.82 5.76 -2.12
CA ASN A 110 -27.29 5.77 -2.02
C ASN A 110 -28.02 6.13 -3.32
N ALA A 111 -27.39 6.08 -4.50
CA ALA A 111 -28.10 6.33 -5.76
C ALA A 111 -28.78 5.03 -6.25
N GLU A 112 -29.97 4.73 -5.74
CA GLU A 112 -30.82 3.60 -6.20
C GLU A 112 -31.23 3.70 -7.69
N ASN A 113 -30.90 4.80 -8.39
CA ASN A 113 -31.39 5.11 -9.75
C ASN A 113 -30.34 5.52 -10.79
N GLU A 114 -29.05 5.60 -10.48
CA GLU A 114 -28.02 5.87 -11.50
C GLU A 114 -27.25 4.59 -11.81
N GLN A 115 -27.21 4.19 -13.10
CA GLN A 115 -26.38 3.08 -13.54
C GLN A 115 -24.90 3.47 -13.36
N PRO A 116 -24.17 2.92 -12.37
CA PRO A 116 -22.77 3.28 -12.12
C PRO A 116 -21.86 2.86 -13.28
N GLU A 117 -22.36 1.94 -14.11
CA GLU A 117 -21.65 1.33 -15.24
C GLU A 117 -21.32 2.36 -16.33
N GLU A 118 -22.26 3.24 -16.69
CA GLU A 118 -22.11 4.15 -17.84
C GLU A 118 -20.92 5.13 -17.64
N HIS A 119 -20.76 5.63 -16.42
CA HIS A 119 -19.66 6.53 -16.05
C HIS A 119 -18.29 5.85 -15.95
N LEU A 120 -18.23 4.52 -15.81
CA LEU A 120 -16.97 3.77 -15.70
C LEU A 120 -16.57 3.11 -17.02
N VAL A 121 -17.52 2.88 -17.94
CA VAL A 121 -17.27 2.36 -19.29
C VAL A 121 -16.29 3.25 -20.06
N ASP A 122 -16.43 4.59 -20.01
CA ASP A 122 -15.49 5.51 -20.66
C ASP A 122 -14.04 5.31 -20.18
N LEU A 123 -13.85 5.07 -18.89
CA LEU A 123 -12.52 4.88 -18.30
C LEU A 123 -11.92 3.55 -18.73
N GLN A 124 -12.75 2.51 -18.84
CA GLN A 124 -12.34 1.22 -19.38
C GLN A 124 -11.97 1.33 -20.87
N VAL A 125 -12.69 2.13 -21.65
CA VAL A 125 -12.37 2.43 -23.05
C VAL A 125 -11.05 3.21 -23.15
N GLU A 126 -10.85 4.21 -22.30
CA GLU A 126 -9.58 4.97 -22.24
C GLU A 126 -8.41 4.04 -21.90
N TYR A 127 -8.57 3.14 -20.92
CA TYR A 127 -7.59 2.12 -20.57
C TYR A 127 -7.23 1.20 -21.75
N VAL A 128 -8.24 0.67 -22.45
CA VAL A 128 -8.03 -0.24 -23.59
C VAL A 128 -7.27 0.50 -24.70
N ARG A 129 -7.68 1.73 -25.01
CA ARG A 129 -6.99 2.57 -26.01
C ARG A 129 -5.53 2.81 -25.67
N ILE A 130 -5.22 3.09 -24.40
CA ILE A 130 -3.84 3.23 -23.92
C ILE A 130 -3.06 1.94 -24.19
N CYS A 131 -3.61 0.78 -23.81
CA CYS A 131 -2.94 -0.52 -24.01
C CYS A 131 -2.70 -0.84 -25.50
N GLU A 132 -3.64 -0.48 -26.37
CA GLU A 132 -3.52 -0.70 -27.82
C GLU A 132 -2.53 0.24 -28.50
N THR A 133 -2.33 1.44 -27.94
CA THR A 133 -1.40 2.44 -28.49
C THR A 133 0.04 2.18 -28.06
N LEU A 134 0.25 1.55 -26.90
CA LEU A 134 1.58 1.24 -26.38
C LEU A 134 2.22 0.06 -27.15
N PRO A 135 3.50 0.18 -27.54
CA PRO A 135 4.23 -0.94 -28.14
C PRO A 135 4.27 -2.16 -27.22
N ALA A 136 4.24 -3.37 -27.81
CA ALA A 136 4.28 -4.62 -27.05
C ALA A 136 5.49 -4.72 -26.10
N TRP A 137 6.65 -4.17 -26.50
CA TRP A 137 7.86 -4.16 -25.68
C TRP A 137 7.70 -3.32 -24.40
N VAL A 138 6.88 -2.26 -24.43
CA VAL A 138 6.62 -1.42 -23.25
C VAL A 138 5.83 -2.22 -22.22
N MET A 139 4.88 -3.02 -22.69
CA MET A 139 3.96 -3.82 -21.87
C MET A 139 4.59 -5.09 -21.29
N ASP A 140 5.76 -5.49 -21.76
CA ASP A 140 6.50 -6.65 -21.24
C ASP A 140 7.37 -6.25 -20.03
N PRO A 141 7.03 -6.69 -18.81
CA PRO A 141 7.82 -6.36 -17.62
C PRO A 141 9.20 -7.05 -17.60
N GLN A 142 9.37 -8.18 -18.31
CA GLN A 142 10.63 -8.95 -18.36
C GLN A 142 11.62 -8.39 -19.37
N LEU A 143 11.15 -7.57 -20.31
CA LEU A 143 11.97 -6.97 -21.34
C LEU A 143 12.79 -5.77 -20.80
N ALA A 144 13.55 -5.98 -19.72
CA ALA A 144 14.71 -5.17 -19.42
C ALA A 144 15.77 -5.49 -20.48
N THR A 145 15.63 -4.94 -21.68
CA THR A 145 16.54 -5.26 -22.77
C THR A 145 17.96 -5.03 -22.28
N GLN A 146 18.78 -6.09 -22.30
CA GLN A 146 20.18 -6.04 -21.87
C GLN A 146 21.03 -5.00 -22.65
N HIS A 147 20.44 -4.21 -23.56
CA HIS A 147 21.12 -3.28 -24.45
C HIS A 147 20.48 -1.87 -24.62
N TYR A 148 19.28 -1.54 -24.10
CA TYR A 148 18.63 -0.23 -24.44
C TYR A 148 18.07 0.60 -23.28
N GLU A 149 17.62 0.00 -22.17
CA GLU A 149 17.09 0.77 -21.03
C GLU A 149 18.11 0.90 -19.89
N THR A 150 18.27 2.11 -19.35
CA THR A 150 18.96 2.30 -18.07
C THR A 150 18.13 1.72 -16.92
N LYS A 151 18.78 1.42 -15.78
CA LYS A 151 18.07 0.95 -14.56
C LYS A 151 16.93 1.87 -14.13
N ILE A 152 17.10 3.18 -14.31
CA ILE A 152 16.11 4.20 -13.94
C ILE A 152 14.92 4.16 -14.91
N GLN A 153 15.17 4.04 -16.21
CA GLN A 153 14.11 3.93 -17.23
C GLN A 153 13.30 2.66 -17.05
N HIS A 154 13.96 1.51 -16.88
CA HIS A 154 13.29 0.24 -16.61
C HIS A 154 12.39 0.33 -15.37
N ARG A 155 12.92 0.85 -14.26
CA ARG A 155 12.13 1.09 -13.04
C ARG A 155 10.92 1.97 -13.33
N SER A 156 11.10 3.16 -13.91
CA SER A 156 10.01 4.10 -14.19
C SER A 156 8.92 3.48 -15.08
N ARG A 157 9.30 2.63 -16.04
CA ARG A 157 8.36 1.87 -16.88
C ARG A 157 7.56 0.87 -16.05
N LEU A 158 8.20 0.08 -15.18
CA LEU A 158 7.49 -0.83 -14.27
C LEU A 158 6.51 -0.09 -13.35
N GLU A 159 6.90 1.09 -12.83
CA GLU A 159 6.02 1.93 -12.02
C GLU A 159 4.78 2.38 -12.81
N ALA A 160 4.94 2.76 -14.07
CA ALA A 160 3.84 3.17 -14.93
C ALA A 160 2.91 2.00 -15.30
N LEU A 161 3.48 0.84 -15.66
CA LEU A 161 2.69 -0.37 -15.96
C LEU A 161 1.86 -0.81 -14.75
N LEU A 162 2.43 -0.72 -13.55
CA LEU A 162 1.70 -1.03 -12.33
C LEU A 162 0.50 -0.08 -12.13
N GLN A 163 0.72 1.24 -12.25
CA GLN A 163 -0.36 2.22 -12.12
C GLN A 163 -1.48 1.95 -13.13
N LEU A 164 -1.12 1.62 -14.37
CA LEU A 164 -2.05 1.24 -15.42
C LEU A 164 -2.92 0.04 -14.99
N ARG A 165 -2.30 -1.03 -14.46
CA ARG A 165 -3.02 -2.21 -13.97
C ARG A 165 -3.91 -1.91 -12.77
N LEU A 166 -3.45 -1.11 -11.81
CA LEU A 166 -4.25 -0.71 -10.65
C LEU A 166 -5.48 0.09 -11.09
N CYS A 167 -5.34 1.04 -12.02
CA CYS A 167 -6.49 1.77 -12.58
C CYS A 167 -7.53 0.81 -13.19
N CYS A 168 -7.07 -0.18 -13.94
CA CYS A 168 -7.93 -1.21 -14.53
C CYS A 168 -8.73 -1.96 -13.45
N LEU A 169 -8.03 -2.52 -12.45
CA LEU A 169 -8.63 -3.31 -11.37
C LEU A 169 -9.68 -2.50 -10.60
N TYR A 170 -9.35 -1.27 -10.24
CA TYR A 170 -10.30 -0.42 -9.52
C TYR A 170 -11.52 -0.02 -10.39
N SER A 171 -11.35 0.20 -11.70
CA SER A 171 -12.47 0.50 -12.60
C SER A 171 -13.43 -0.69 -12.81
N MET A 172 -12.96 -1.92 -12.59
CA MET A 172 -13.77 -3.14 -12.71
C MET A 172 -14.51 -3.49 -11.42
N THR A 173 -14.01 -3.03 -10.26
CA THR A 173 -14.54 -3.40 -8.94
C THR A 173 -16.02 -3.05 -8.77
N PRO A 174 -16.51 -1.86 -9.16
CA PRO A 174 -17.95 -1.53 -9.06
C PRO A 174 -18.83 -2.41 -9.96
N SER A 175 -18.37 -2.71 -11.18
CA SER A 175 -19.11 -3.60 -12.11
C SER A 175 -19.21 -5.02 -11.57
N LEU A 176 -18.14 -5.55 -10.96
CA LEU A 176 -18.17 -6.86 -10.29
C LEU A 176 -19.19 -6.88 -9.15
N LEU A 177 -19.23 -5.83 -8.32
CA LEU A 177 -20.17 -5.74 -7.20
C LEU A 177 -21.62 -5.62 -7.70
N HIS A 178 -21.88 -4.79 -8.71
CA HIS A 178 -23.20 -4.58 -9.29
C HIS A 178 -23.75 -5.85 -9.94
N LEU A 179 -22.97 -6.49 -10.81
CA LEU A 179 -23.35 -7.73 -11.50
C LEU A 179 -23.55 -8.89 -10.52
N ASN A 180 -22.71 -8.98 -9.47
CA ASN A 180 -22.88 -9.98 -8.42
C ASN A 180 -24.20 -9.80 -7.65
N GLY A 181 -24.64 -8.56 -7.41
CA GLY A 181 -25.93 -8.27 -6.79
C GLY A 181 -27.15 -8.68 -7.63
N ARG A 182 -27.01 -8.69 -8.96
CA ARG A 182 -28.08 -9.05 -9.92
C ARG A 182 -28.07 -10.51 -10.37
N ARG A 183 -27.06 -11.28 -9.96
CA ARG A 183 -26.86 -12.68 -10.34
C ARG A 183 -28.08 -13.58 -10.10
N ALA A 184 -28.87 -13.30 -9.04
CA ALA A 184 -30.06 -14.08 -8.71
C ALA A 184 -31.30 -13.75 -9.57
N VAL A 185 -31.26 -12.67 -10.35
CA VAL A 185 -32.43 -12.11 -11.04
C VAL A 185 -32.31 -12.20 -12.57
N GLU A 186 -31.08 -12.24 -13.11
CA GLU A 186 -30.82 -12.17 -14.56
C GLU A 186 -29.75 -13.17 -15.01
N ASP A 187 -30.13 -14.16 -15.83
CA ASP A 187 -29.18 -15.15 -16.40
C ASP A 187 -28.10 -14.49 -17.28
N GLU A 188 -28.41 -13.38 -17.96
CA GLU A 188 -27.44 -12.63 -18.77
C GLU A 188 -26.37 -11.92 -17.91
N ALA A 189 -26.70 -11.60 -16.65
CA ALA A 189 -25.77 -10.95 -15.72
C ALA A 189 -24.67 -11.92 -15.27
N GLU A 190 -24.96 -13.22 -15.16
CA GLU A 190 -23.96 -14.25 -14.80
C GLU A 190 -22.89 -14.39 -15.89
N GLY A 191 -23.29 -14.43 -17.16
CA GLY A 191 -22.34 -14.48 -18.28
C GLY A 191 -21.42 -13.25 -18.34
N LYS A 192 -21.97 -12.05 -18.12
CA LYS A 192 -21.18 -10.80 -18.06
C LYS A 192 -20.26 -10.77 -16.83
N LEU A 193 -20.74 -11.24 -15.68
CA LEU A 193 -19.94 -11.33 -14.45
C LEU A 193 -18.70 -12.20 -14.65
N LEU A 194 -18.84 -13.38 -15.26
CA LEU A 194 -17.72 -14.27 -15.55
C LEU A 194 -16.70 -13.63 -16.49
N GLN A 195 -17.15 -12.92 -17.52
CA GLN A 195 -16.24 -12.20 -18.44
C GLN A 195 -15.46 -11.08 -17.75
N VAL A 196 -16.13 -10.28 -16.92
CA VAL A 196 -15.48 -9.21 -16.15
C VAL A 196 -14.52 -9.80 -15.12
N TRP A 197 -14.89 -10.91 -14.49
CA TRP A 197 -14.06 -11.63 -13.54
C TRP A 197 -12.78 -12.18 -14.16
N ASP A 198 -12.87 -12.86 -15.31
CA ASP A 198 -11.68 -13.39 -16.00
C ASP A 198 -10.73 -12.26 -16.39
N LYS A 199 -11.27 -11.13 -16.85
CA LYS A 199 -10.47 -9.94 -17.17
C LYS A 199 -9.83 -9.32 -15.92
N PHE A 200 -10.55 -9.30 -14.80
CA PHE A 200 -10.03 -8.84 -13.51
C PHE A 200 -8.87 -9.72 -13.03
N ILE A 201 -9.03 -11.04 -13.03
CA ILE A 201 -7.99 -11.99 -12.63
C ILE A 201 -6.77 -11.89 -13.55
N SER A 202 -6.97 -11.79 -14.86
CA SER A 202 -5.89 -11.61 -15.83
C SER A 202 -5.06 -10.34 -15.54
N ASN A 203 -5.71 -9.22 -15.26
CA ASN A 203 -5.03 -7.97 -14.92
C ASN A 203 -4.35 -8.04 -13.55
N LEU A 204 -4.94 -8.75 -12.58
CA LEU A 204 -4.38 -8.95 -11.25
C LEU A 204 -3.07 -9.75 -11.35
N MET A 205 -3.08 -10.87 -12.08
CA MET A 205 -1.87 -11.68 -12.27
C MET A 205 -0.82 -10.97 -13.12
N ALA A 206 -1.23 -10.18 -14.12
CA ALA A 206 -0.29 -9.32 -14.85
C ALA A 206 0.39 -8.29 -13.93
N ALA A 207 -0.33 -7.72 -12.97
CA ALA A 207 0.24 -6.79 -11.99
C ALA A 207 1.22 -7.49 -11.04
N VAL A 208 0.93 -8.73 -10.62
CA VAL A 208 1.87 -9.56 -9.85
C VAL A 208 3.16 -9.80 -10.62
N GLY A 209 3.07 -10.10 -11.92
CA GLY A 209 4.22 -10.34 -12.78
C GLY A 209 5.18 -9.15 -12.86
N ILE A 210 4.69 -7.92 -12.74
CA ILE A 210 5.52 -6.70 -12.71
C ILE A 210 6.46 -6.72 -11.50
N TYR A 211 5.96 -7.10 -10.32
CA TYR A 211 6.78 -7.11 -9.10
C TYR A 211 7.81 -8.22 -9.08
N GLN A 212 7.47 -9.38 -9.65
CA GLN A 212 8.39 -10.52 -9.71
C GLN A 212 9.67 -10.21 -10.50
N VAL A 213 9.64 -9.21 -11.38
CA VAL A 213 10.80 -8.79 -12.19
C VAL A 213 11.57 -7.62 -11.55
N MET A 214 11.07 -7.04 -10.46
CA MET A 214 11.75 -5.92 -9.82
C MET A 214 13.10 -6.33 -9.21
N LEU A 215 14.15 -5.61 -9.56
CA LEU A 215 15.47 -5.77 -8.97
C LEU A 215 15.47 -5.27 -7.52
N ALA A 216 16.18 -5.97 -6.63
CA ALA A 216 16.29 -5.57 -5.22
C ALA A 216 16.84 -4.14 -5.03
N SER A 217 17.66 -3.65 -5.96
CA SER A 217 18.16 -2.26 -5.94
C SER A 217 17.06 -1.21 -6.11
N TYR A 218 15.87 -1.58 -6.57
CA TYR A 218 14.76 -0.64 -6.76
C TYR A 218 14.06 -0.26 -5.46
N TYR A 219 14.10 -1.12 -4.44
CA TYR A 219 13.38 -0.89 -3.17
C TYR A 219 13.78 0.41 -2.47
N SER A 220 15.04 0.84 -2.62
CA SER A 220 15.56 2.06 -1.99
C SER A 220 15.20 3.36 -2.71
N VAL A 221 14.74 3.27 -3.95
CA VAL A 221 14.56 4.42 -4.85
C VAL A 221 13.17 4.51 -5.47
N CYS A 222 12.33 3.49 -5.30
CA CYS A 222 10.97 3.47 -5.82
C CYS A 222 10.05 4.42 -5.07
N ASP A 223 9.04 4.93 -5.80
CA ASP A 223 7.99 5.76 -5.22
C ASP A 223 7.23 4.97 -4.13
N PRO A 224 6.85 5.60 -2.99
CA PRO A 224 6.02 4.96 -1.95
C PRO A 224 4.77 4.25 -2.49
N MET A 225 4.21 4.76 -3.59
CA MET A 225 3.08 4.14 -4.26
C MET A 225 3.36 2.70 -4.72
N MET A 226 4.59 2.35 -5.07
CA MET A 226 4.96 0.96 -5.39
C MET A 226 4.70 0.05 -4.20
N SER A 227 5.21 0.40 -3.02
CA SER A 227 5.03 -0.44 -1.83
C SER A 227 3.54 -0.65 -1.50
N SER A 228 2.69 0.36 -1.66
CA SER A 228 1.27 0.18 -1.39
C SER A 228 0.50 -0.46 -2.54
N GLY A 229 0.98 -0.35 -3.78
CA GLY A 229 0.47 -1.14 -4.90
C GLY A 229 0.59 -2.64 -4.60
N ILE A 230 1.73 -3.08 -4.06
CA ILE A 230 1.92 -4.47 -3.58
C ILE A 230 0.88 -4.80 -2.51
N TRP A 231 0.67 -3.89 -1.55
CA TRP A 231 -0.31 -4.08 -0.48
C TRP A 231 -1.72 -4.30 -1.03
N ILE A 232 -2.20 -3.40 -1.90
CA ILE A 232 -3.51 -3.48 -2.54
C ILE A 232 -3.68 -4.81 -3.27
N LEU A 233 -2.70 -5.18 -4.10
CA LEU A 233 -2.77 -6.42 -4.87
C LEU A 233 -2.75 -7.65 -3.96
N GLY A 234 -1.98 -7.62 -2.87
CA GLY A 234 -1.98 -8.65 -1.85
C GLY A 234 -3.35 -8.80 -1.19
N CYS A 235 -4.01 -7.69 -0.85
CA CYS A 235 -5.39 -7.70 -0.35
C CYS A 235 -6.37 -8.28 -1.38
N MET A 236 -6.29 -7.85 -2.65
CA MET A 236 -7.16 -8.34 -3.73
C MET A 236 -6.99 -9.86 -3.95
N LEU A 237 -5.75 -10.35 -4.00
CA LEU A 237 -5.47 -11.79 -4.09
C LEU A 237 -5.97 -12.56 -2.88
N SER A 238 -5.80 -12.01 -1.68
CA SER A 238 -6.30 -12.63 -0.45
C SER A 238 -7.82 -12.81 -0.53
N ILE A 239 -8.55 -11.78 -0.99
CA ILE A 239 -10.00 -11.85 -1.19
C ILE A 239 -10.36 -12.93 -2.21
N CYS A 240 -9.67 -12.99 -3.36
CA CYS A 240 -9.91 -14.02 -4.37
C CYS A 240 -9.66 -15.45 -3.83
N LEU A 241 -8.59 -15.63 -3.04
CA LEU A 241 -8.25 -16.92 -2.43
C LEU A 241 -9.28 -17.34 -1.38
N MET A 242 -9.74 -16.40 -0.55
CA MET A 242 -10.81 -16.63 0.44
C MET A 242 -12.11 -17.04 -0.25
N GLN A 243 -12.47 -16.39 -1.35
CA GLN A 243 -13.68 -16.73 -2.12
C GLN A 243 -13.62 -18.13 -2.74
N GLN A 244 -12.43 -18.64 -3.07
CA GLN A 244 -12.25 -20.00 -3.59
C GLN A 244 -12.15 -21.05 -2.48
N ALA A 245 -11.97 -20.65 -1.22
CA ALA A 245 -11.93 -21.54 -0.07
C ALA A 245 -13.34 -21.92 0.43
N THR A 246 -14.38 -21.15 0.07
CA THR A 246 -15.78 -21.42 0.46
C THR A 246 -16.45 -22.48 -0.43
N VAL A 247 -15.80 -22.94 -1.50
CA VAL A 247 -16.26 -24.09 -2.29
C VAL A 247 -15.74 -25.38 -1.64
N PRO A 248 -16.62 -26.31 -1.21
CA PRO A 248 -16.19 -27.55 -0.57
C PRO A 248 -15.28 -28.32 -1.53
N THR A 249 -14.01 -28.40 -1.17
CA THR A 249 -13.03 -29.22 -1.88
C THR A 249 -13.06 -30.60 -1.22
N ASP A 250 -13.43 -31.64 -1.98
CA ASP A 250 -13.20 -33.02 -1.55
C ASP A 250 -11.73 -33.16 -1.13
N LEU A 251 -11.48 -33.82 0.00
CA LEU A 251 -10.17 -33.99 0.67
C LEU A 251 -9.06 -34.61 -0.21
N THR A 252 -9.38 -35.01 -1.44
CA THR A 252 -8.48 -35.64 -2.42
C THR A 252 -8.23 -34.79 -3.66
N SER A 253 -8.88 -33.63 -3.81
CA SER A 253 -8.77 -32.79 -4.99
C SER A 253 -7.56 -31.85 -4.90
N GLN A 254 -6.66 -31.91 -5.90
CA GLN A 254 -5.56 -30.96 -6.00
C GLN A 254 -6.11 -29.53 -6.18
N PRO A 255 -5.45 -28.50 -5.60
CA PRO A 255 -5.86 -27.11 -5.79
C PRO A 255 -5.87 -26.78 -7.29
N SER A 256 -6.88 -26.01 -7.72
CA SER A 256 -6.99 -25.61 -9.12
C SER A 256 -5.71 -24.91 -9.59
N PRO A 257 -5.30 -25.07 -10.86
CA PRO A 257 -4.08 -24.43 -11.37
C PRO A 257 -4.10 -22.91 -11.19
N LEU A 258 -5.30 -22.30 -11.26
CA LEU A 258 -5.49 -20.89 -11.00
C LEU A 258 -5.23 -20.52 -9.53
N ARG A 259 -5.74 -21.31 -8.59
CA ARG A 259 -5.52 -21.10 -7.15
C ARG A 259 -4.03 -21.15 -6.81
N LYS A 260 -3.34 -22.19 -7.29
CA LYS A 260 -1.89 -22.32 -7.10
C LYS A 260 -1.13 -21.12 -7.67
N HIS A 261 -1.53 -20.64 -8.84
CA HIS A 261 -0.93 -19.45 -9.45
C HIS A 261 -1.15 -18.19 -8.61
N MET A 262 -2.33 -18.01 -8.03
CA MET A 262 -2.64 -16.91 -7.11
C MET A 262 -1.85 -17.00 -5.79
N GLU A 263 -1.72 -18.19 -5.22
CA GLU A 263 -0.92 -18.44 -4.00
C GLU A 263 0.56 -18.08 -4.23
N THR A 264 1.15 -18.60 -5.32
CA THR A 264 2.54 -18.25 -5.71
C THR A 264 2.69 -16.75 -5.97
N GLY A 265 1.68 -16.13 -6.60
CA GLY A 265 1.65 -14.69 -6.83
C GLY A 265 1.65 -13.89 -5.53
N PHE A 266 0.80 -14.30 -4.57
CA PHE A 266 0.69 -13.68 -3.26
C PHE A 266 2.01 -13.79 -2.47
N GLU A 267 2.62 -14.97 -2.44
CA GLU A 267 3.94 -15.17 -1.80
C GLU A 267 5.01 -14.25 -2.41
N GLY A 268 5.04 -14.14 -3.74
CA GLY A 268 5.96 -13.25 -4.45
C GLY A 268 5.75 -11.77 -4.10
N LEU A 269 4.49 -11.33 -3.98
CA LEU A 269 4.17 -9.98 -3.52
C LEU A 269 4.65 -9.74 -2.08
N MET A 270 4.40 -10.68 -1.17
CA MET A 270 4.83 -10.56 0.22
C MET A 270 6.36 -10.52 0.37
N GLY A 271 7.08 -11.33 -0.42
CA GLY A 271 8.55 -11.25 -0.49
C GLY A 271 9.05 -9.90 -0.99
N THR A 272 8.39 -9.34 -2.01
CA THR A 272 8.71 -7.99 -2.52
C THR A 272 8.41 -6.91 -1.48
N MET A 273 7.28 -7.02 -0.78
CA MET A 273 6.93 -6.12 0.33
C MET A 273 8.00 -6.12 1.41
N ALA A 274 8.51 -7.30 1.79
CA ALA A 274 9.58 -7.41 2.78
C ALA A 274 10.85 -6.66 2.32
N GLY A 275 11.15 -6.69 1.02
CA GLY A 275 12.24 -5.90 0.41
C GLY A 275 12.05 -4.39 0.58
N PHE A 276 10.85 -3.87 0.30
CA PHE A 276 10.49 -2.48 0.56
C PHE A 276 10.54 -2.14 2.05
N ALA A 277 10.01 -3.03 2.88
CA ALA A 277 9.90 -2.81 4.31
C ALA A 277 11.28 -2.58 4.93
N LYS A 278 12.33 -3.32 4.53
CA LYS A 278 13.71 -3.07 4.98
C LYS A 278 14.22 -1.65 4.73
N MET A 279 13.68 -0.95 3.75
CA MET A 279 14.08 0.43 3.43
C MET A 279 13.32 1.49 4.25
N TRP A 280 12.22 1.12 4.91
CA TRP A 280 11.42 2.06 5.69
C TRP A 280 12.17 2.53 6.94
N PRO A 281 12.06 3.82 7.31
CA PRO A 281 12.71 4.36 8.50
C PRO A 281 12.38 3.58 9.78
N MET A 282 11.12 3.15 9.94
CA MET A 282 10.70 2.32 11.07
C MET A 282 11.46 1.00 11.12
N SER A 283 11.54 0.32 10.00
CA SER A 283 12.20 -0.98 9.88
C SER A 283 13.68 -0.90 10.14
N ARG A 284 14.34 0.15 9.66
CA ARG A 284 15.77 0.37 9.93
C ARG A 284 16.06 0.67 11.40
N LYS A 285 15.13 1.33 12.10
CA LYS A 285 15.21 1.50 13.56
C LYS A 285 15.06 0.17 14.28
N LEU A 286 14.09 -0.64 13.88
CA LEU A 286 13.87 -1.98 14.43
C LEU A 286 15.01 -2.96 14.10
N LEU A 287 15.70 -2.78 12.97
CA LEU A 287 16.83 -3.59 12.50
C LEU A 287 18.21 -3.13 13.00
N GLY A 288 18.31 -2.01 13.71
CA GLY A 288 19.57 -1.53 14.31
C GLY A 288 20.63 -1.04 13.32
N ASP A 289 20.25 -0.36 12.23
CA ASP A 289 21.24 0.18 11.28
C ASP A 289 21.91 1.45 11.85
N GLY A 290 23.19 1.33 12.24
CA GLY A 290 24.02 2.33 12.92
C GLY A 290 24.37 3.62 12.16
N LEU A 291 23.49 4.12 11.29
CA LEU A 291 23.68 5.36 10.55
C LEU A 291 22.62 6.41 10.93
N GLY A 292 22.69 6.89 12.17
CA GLY A 292 21.83 7.97 12.65
C GLY A 292 22.10 8.35 14.10
N ARG A 293 23.24 9.02 14.35
CA ARG A 293 23.51 9.64 15.65
C ARG A 293 22.45 10.71 15.96
N HIS A 294 22.10 10.77 17.24
CA HIS A 294 21.18 11.67 17.95
C HIS A 294 19.77 11.10 18.15
N PHE A 295 19.51 10.76 19.42
CA PHE A 295 18.39 10.01 20.02
C PHE A 295 18.58 8.49 20.04
N ALA A 296 19.00 7.99 21.21
CA ALA A 296 19.05 6.59 21.59
C ALA A 296 17.62 6.00 21.71
N ALA A 297 16.89 5.94 20.60
CA ALA A 297 15.73 5.09 20.48
C ALA A 297 16.24 3.66 20.24
N ALA A 298 15.83 2.73 21.11
CA ALA A 298 16.38 1.40 21.28
C ALA A 298 16.86 0.73 19.98
N GLU A 299 18.17 0.47 19.91
CA GLU A 299 18.74 -0.51 18.99
C GLU A 299 18.22 -1.89 19.43
N LEU A 300 17.12 -2.35 18.86
CA LEU A 300 16.61 -3.69 19.15
C LEU A 300 17.59 -4.70 18.55
N GLY A 301 18.29 -5.43 19.41
CA GLY A 301 19.12 -6.55 18.98
C GLY A 301 18.25 -7.61 18.28
N SER A 302 18.77 -8.25 17.23
CA SER A 302 18.07 -9.35 16.57
C SER A 302 17.69 -10.45 17.58
N GLY A 303 16.48 -11.01 17.45
CA GLY A 303 16.02 -12.12 18.30
C GLY A 303 15.37 -11.71 19.63
N VAL A 304 15.21 -10.41 19.94
CA VAL A 304 14.46 -9.99 21.13
C VAL A 304 12.94 -10.10 20.92
N PRO A 305 12.17 -10.53 21.94
CA PRO A 305 10.71 -10.63 21.84
C PRO A 305 10.03 -9.27 21.64
N VAL A 306 9.05 -9.23 20.74
CA VAL A 306 8.26 -8.05 20.39
C VAL A 306 6.77 -8.40 20.31
N ALA A 307 5.91 -7.39 20.35
CA ALA A 307 4.46 -7.58 20.34
C ALA A 307 3.75 -6.77 19.24
N ALA A 308 2.62 -7.30 18.77
CA ALA A 308 1.67 -6.60 17.90
C ALA A 308 0.27 -6.67 18.52
N ILE A 309 -0.38 -5.52 18.69
CA ILE A 309 -1.70 -5.40 19.32
C ILE A 309 -2.74 -4.99 18.29
N GLY A 310 -3.88 -5.68 18.27
CA GLY A 310 -4.94 -5.49 17.30
C GLY A 310 -4.62 -6.23 16.01
N VAL A 311 -5.01 -7.50 15.93
CA VAL A 311 -4.77 -8.41 14.82
C VAL A 311 -5.89 -8.29 13.77
N GLY A 312 -5.97 -7.10 13.17
CA GLY A 312 -6.69 -6.86 11.92
C GLY A 312 -5.77 -6.93 10.70
N GLY A 313 -6.10 -6.23 9.61
CA GLY A 313 -5.25 -6.17 8.41
C GLY A 313 -3.85 -5.59 8.69
N LEU A 314 -3.76 -4.50 9.47
CA LEU A 314 -2.48 -3.90 9.87
C LEU A 314 -1.73 -4.74 10.90
N GLY A 315 -2.43 -5.37 11.85
CA GLY A 315 -1.82 -6.24 12.85
C GLY A 315 -1.15 -7.48 12.23
N GLN A 316 -1.79 -8.11 11.25
CA GLN A 316 -1.19 -9.20 10.48
C GLN A 316 0.08 -8.79 9.75
N LEU A 317 0.08 -7.59 9.17
CA LEU A 317 1.30 -7.05 8.55
C LEU A 317 2.38 -6.82 9.60
N ALA A 318 2.03 -6.23 10.76
CA ALA A 318 2.98 -6.01 11.85
C ALA A 318 3.61 -7.32 12.31
N ILE A 319 2.83 -8.39 12.51
CA ILE A 319 3.33 -9.71 12.90
C ILE A 319 4.33 -10.23 11.87
N ARG A 320 3.92 -10.32 10.60
CA ARG A 320 4.76 -10.86 9.53
C ARG A 320 6.02 -10.04 9.33
N PHE A 321 5.89 -8.72 9.48
CA PHE A 321 6.99 -7.80 9.39
C PHE A 321 8.01 -8.08 10.50
N LEU A 322 7.58 -8.14 11.77
CA LEU A 322 8.44 -8.42 12.91
C LEU A 322 9.07 -9.83 12.84
N LYS A 323 8.34 -10.85 12.37
CA LYS A 323 8.87 -12.20 12.11
C LYS A 323 9.93 -12.19 11.00
N ALA A 324 9.69 -11.46 9.92
CA ALA A 324 10.66 -11.31 8.83
C ALA A 324 11.93 -10.55 9.24
N LEU A 325 11.85 -9.71 10.29
CA LEU A 325 13.00 -9.08 10.93
C LEU A 325 13.75 -10.04 11.89
N GLY A 326 13.26 -11.26 12.11
CA GLY A 326 13.89 -12.28 12.93
C GLY A 326 13.59 -12.18 14.42
N HIS A 327 12.48 -11.55 14.80
CA HIS A 327 12.06 -11.47 16.20
C HIS A 327 11.00 -12.53 16.54
N PRO A 328 11.00 -13.07 17.77
CA PRO A 328 9.84 -13.73 18.35
C PRO A 328 8.70 -12.73 18.52
N VAL A 329 7.49 -13.07 18.06
CA VAL A 329 6.33 -12.17 18.03
C VAL A 329 5.16 -12.71 18.84
N VAL A 330 4.67 -11.89 19.76
CA VAL A 330 3.41 -12.11 20.47
C VAL A 330 2.30 -11.27 19.83
N ALA A 331 1.25 -11.93 19.36
CA ALA A 331 0.04 -11.29 18.88
C ALA A 331 -0.97 -11.11 20.00
N ILE A 332 -1.61 -9.95 20.07
CA ILE A 332 -2.56 -9.60 21.13
C ILE A 332 -3.81 -9.05 20.48
N ASP A 333 -4.97 -9.62 20.78
CA ASP A 333 -6.29 -9.16 20.34
C ASP A 333 -7.34 -9.55 21.39
N ASN A 334 -8.49 -8.88 21.44
CA ASN A 334 -9.61 -9.29 22.29
C ASN A 334 -10.63 -10.16 21.54
N ARG A 335 -10.47 -10.31 20.23
CA ARG A 335 -11.36 -11.07 19.36
C ARG A 335 -10.72 -12.40 19.03
N GLU A 336 -11.48 -13.47 19.23
CA GLU A 336 -11.09 -14.83 18.89
C GLU A 336 -10.65 -14.94 17.41
N GLU A 337 -11.34 -14.23 16.50
CA GLU A 337 -10.99 -14.22 15.08
C GLU A 337 -9.60 -13.61 14.84
N GLY A 338 -9.22 -12.58 15.60
CA GLY A 338 -7.90 -11.97 15.51
C GLY A 338 -6.78 -12.90 16.00
N LEU A 339 -7.04 -13.63 17.09
CA LEU A 339 -6.09 -14.60 17.65
C LEU A 339 -5.87 -15.79 16.71
N GLN A 340 -6.95 -16.35 16.14
CA GLN A 340 -6.85 -17.40 15.12
C GLN A 340 -6.09 -16.92 13.88
N LEU A 341 -6.37 -15.69 13.44
CA LEU A 341 -5.68 -15.09 12.30
C LEU A 341 -4.16 -15.02 12.53
N ALA A 342 -3.72 -14.74 13.76
CA ALA A 342 -2.29 -14.65 14.11
C ALA A 342 -1.55 -15.99 14.01
N GLY A 343 -2.22 -17.10 14.35
CA GLY A 343 -1.62 -18.43 14.45
C GLY A 343 -1.85 -19.34 13.23
N GLU A 344 -2.82 -19.05 12.38
CA GLU A 344 -3.27 -20.01 11.35
C GLU A 344 -3.05 -19.54 9.90
N VAL A 345 -2.82 -18.24 9.67
CA VAL A 345 -2.82 -17.65 8.32
C VAL A 345 -1.44 -17.20 7.85
N GLY A 346 -0.86 -17.96 6.92
CA GLY A 346 0.41 -17.66 6.22
C GLY A 346 1.47 -18.76 6.38
N PRO A 347 2.69 -18.57 5.84
CA PRO A 347 3.82 -19.47 6.06
C PRO A 347 4.15 -19.60 7.55
N GLU A 348 4.51 -20.79 8.02
CA GLU A 348 4.71 -21.09 9.44
C GLU A 348 5.72 -20.14 10.11
N GLU A 349 6.77 -19.77 9.38
CA GLU A 349 7.86 -18.92 9.87
C GLU A 349 7.45 -17.44 10.05
N LEU A 350 6.33 -17.03 9.46
CA LEU A 350 5.81 -15.65 9.50
C LEU A 350 4.57 -15.51 10.40
N ARG A 351 4.17 -16.57 11.08
CA ARG A 351 3.07 -16.56 12.06
C ARG A 351 3.56 -16.05 13.41
N ALA A 352 2.63 -15.60 14.24
CA ALA A 352 2.95 -15.25 15.62
C ALA A 352 3.38 -16.50 16.40
N ASP A 353 4.35 -16.35 17.31
CA ASP A 353 4.82 -17.44 18.18
C ASP A 353 3.85 -17.68 19.35
N ALA A 354 3.04 -16.67 19.68
CA ALA A 354 1.96 -16.73 20.66
C ALA A 354 0.82 -15.77 20.29
N ALA A 355 -0.39 -16.10 20.71
CA ALA A 355 -1.58 -15.24 20.59
C ALA A 355 -2.25 -15.13 21.98
N VAL A 356 -2.53 -13.91 22.43
CA VAL A 356 -3.00 -13.62 23.78
C VAL A 356 -4.25 -12.74 23.77
N ASP A 357 -5.27 -13.16 24.52
CA ASP A 357 -6.43 -12.31 24.84
C ASP A 357 -6.13 -11.44 26.08
N PHE A 358 -6.14 -10.12 25.89
CA PHE A 358 -5.88 -9.17 26.97
C PHE A 358 -7.05 -8.99 27.95
N ASN A 359 -8.24 -9.52 27.65
CA ASN A 359 -9.38 -9.53 28.58
C ASN A 359 -9.32 -10.68 29.60
N VAL A 360 -8.48 -11.68 29.37
CA VAL A 360 -8.36 -12.84 30.26
C VAL A 360 -7.35 -12.53 31.36
N GLU A 361 -7.82 -12.40 32.60
CA GLU A 361 -6.97 -12.23 33.79
C GLU A 361 -5.95 -13.38 33.91
N ASP A 362 -4.73 -13.08 34.40
CA ASP A 362 -3.58 -13.99 34.55
C ASP A 362 -2.88 -14.49 33.26
N THR A 363 -3.21 -13.98 32.07
CA THR A 363 -2.50 -14.34 30.82
C THR A 363 -1.01 -13.99 30.84
N ILE A 364 -0.63 -12.85 31.44
CA ILE A 364 0.77 -12.40 31.52
C ILE A 364 1.65 -13.36 32.34
N GLU A 365 1.10 -13.97 33.39
CA GLU A 365 1.85 -14.87 34.28
C GLU A 365 1.87 -16.33 33.77
N ARG A 366 0.81 -16.78 33.10
CA ARG A 366 0.73 -18.14 32.56
C ARG A 366 1.67 -18.38 31.38
N ASP A 367 1.93 -17.34 30.60
CA ASP A 367 2.68 -17.41 29.33
C ASP A 367 4.10 -16.81 29.43
N ALA A 368 4.68 -16.83 30.63
CA ALA A 368 6.08 -16.46 30.90
C ALA A 368 7.14 -17.30 30.15
N ARG A 369 6.72 -18.28 29.33
CA ARG A 369 7.62 -19.09 28.48
C ARG A 369 7.92 -18.45 27.12
N PHE A 370 7.16 -17.45 26.68
CA PHE A 370 7.26 -16.92 25.30
C PHE A 370 8.22 -15.73 25.14
N VAL A 371 8.62 -15.09 26.25
CA VAL A 371 9.25 -13.76 26.21
C VAL A 371 10.69 -13.75 26.73
N GLY A 372 11.36 -14.91 26.70
CA GLY A 372 12.69 -15.08 27.27
C GLY A 372 12.72 -14.95 28.81
N GLU A 373 13.91 -14.87 29.41
CA GLU A 373 14.08 -14.86 30.88
C GLU A 373 13.39 -13.69 31.61
N SER A 374 13.05 -12.61 30.88
CA SER A 374 12.46 -11.40 31.46
C SER A 374 10.93 -11.38 31.47
N GLY A 375 10.26 -12.25 30.69
CA GLY A 375 8.79 -12.24 30.58
C GLY A 375 8.22 -10.96 29.95
N LYS A 376 9.03 -10.14 29.28
CA LYS A 376 8.66 -8.79 28.81
C LYS A 376 9.16 -8.49 27.40
N VAL A 377 8.38 -7.72 26.64
CA VAL A 377 8.70 -7.40 25.24
C VAL A 377 9.51 -6.11 25.12
N ALA A 378 10.41 -6.09 24.15
CA ALA A 378 11.33 -4.99 23.87
C ALA A 378 10.69 -3.88 23.02
N ALA A 379 9.65 -4.22 22.26
CA ALA A 379 8.85 -3.26 21.53
C ALA A 379 7.42 -3.75 21.32
N VAL A 380 6.50 -2.81 21.14
CA VAL A 380 5.11 -3.08 20.76
C VAL A 380 4.64 -2.18 19.64
N ILE A 381 4.01 -2.77 18.63
CA ILE A 381 3.28 -2.06 17.57
C ILE A 381 1.79 -2.11 17.91
N VAL A 382 1.16 -0.95 18.04
CA VAL A 382 -0.25 -0.85 18.43
C VAL A 382 -1.12 -0.49 17.24
N CYS A 383 -1.83 -1.48 16.70
CA CYS A 383 -2.68 -1.41 15.51
C CYS A 383 -4.18 -1.34 15.83
N THR A 384 -4.55 -1.09 17.09
CA THR A 384 -5.94 -0.94 17.54
C THR A 384 -6.25 0.50 17.95
N GLU A 385 -7.52 0.88 17.92
CA GLU A 385 -8.05 2.13 18.47
C GLU A 385 -8.62 1.93 19.89
N ALA A 386 -8.62 0.70 20.42
CA ALA A 386 -9.09 0.41 21.77
C ALA A 386 -8.08 0.91 22.81
N VAL A 387 -8.52 1.88 23.63
CA VAL A 387 -7.70 2.50 24.70
C VAL A 387 -7.25 1.46 25.72
N ASP A 388 -8.12 0.52 26.09
CA ASP A 388 -7.80 -0.53 27.06
C ASP A 388 -6.65 -1.44 26.59
N GLY A 389 -6.64 -1.77 25.30
CA GLY A 389 -5.55 -2.55 24.70
C GLY A 389 -4.21 -1.78 24.68
N MET A 390 -4.25 -0.46 24.58
CA MET A 390 -3.06 0.41 24.64
C MET A 390 -2.49 0.48 26.06
N ASP A 391 -3.32 0.77 27.06
CA ASP A 391 -2.85 0.84 28.45
C ASP A 391 -2.34 -0.51 28.95
N TRP A 392 -2.99 -1.60 28.52
CA TRP A 392 -2.52 -2.96 28.79
C TRP A 392 -1.14 -3.23 28.16
N SER A 393 -0.89 -2.73 26.94
CA SER A 393 0.38 -2.90 26.23
C SER A 393 1.60 -2.44 27.03
N LEU A 394 1.45 -1.36 27.81
CA LEU A 394 2.55 -0.74 28.55
C LEU A 394 3.03 -1.62 29.71
N LYS A 395 2.16 -2.51 30.20
CA LYS A 395 2.49 -3.43 31.30
C LYS A 395 3.44 -4.53 30.83
N LEU A 396 3.34 -4.96 29.56
CA LEU A 396 4.19 -5.98 28.95
C LEU A 396 5.61 -5.52 28.63
N LEU A 397 5.85 -4.21 28.62
CA LEU A 397 7.13 -3.65 28.20
C LEU A 397 8.21 -3.78 29.26
N GLN A 398 9.40 -4.14 28.81
CA GLN A 398 10.63 -4.06 29.60
C GLN A 398 11.13 -2.61 29.75
N PRO A 399 12.06 -2.33 30.67
CA PRO A 399 12.72 -1.03 30.71
C PRO A 399 13.37 -0.65 29.37
N HIS A 400 13.30 0.62 29.01
CA HIS A 400 13.77 1.21 27.75
C HIS A 400 13.09 0.69 26.47
N ALA A 401 11.95 0.01 26.60
CA ALA A 401 11.21 -0.50 25.45
C ALA A 401 10.54 0.62 24.62
N VAL A 402 10.20 0.29 23.38
CA VAL A 402 9.61 1.22 22.41
C VAL A 402 8.14 0.89 22.13
N VAL A 403 7.29 1.91 22.13
CA VAL A 403 5.87 1.83 21.78
C VAL A 403 5.66 2.60 20.48
N VAL A 404 5.10 1.93 19.48
CA VAL A 404 4.75 2.55 18.20
C VAL A 404 3.23 2.52 18.03
N PRO A 405 2.51 3.58 18.43
CA PRO A 405 1.09 3.69 18.17
C PRO A 405 0.84 4.01 16.69
N LEU A 406 0.08 3.13 16.03
CA LEU A 406 -0.41 3.30 14.66
C LEU A 406 -1.93 3.58 14.64
N GLY A 407 -2.66 3.09 15.64
CA GLY A 407 -4.08 3.43 15.84
C GLY A 407 -4.27 4.87 16.34
N LEU A 408 -5.40 5.49 15.95
CA LEU A 408 -5.75 6.86 16.30
C LEU A 408 -7.09 6.87 17.07
N PRO A 409 -7.10 6.53 18.38
CA PRO A 409 -8.31 6.54 19.19
C PRO A 409 -8.96 7.92 19.22
N GLY A 410 -10.28 7.98 19.03
CA GLY A 410 -11.04 9.24 19.06
C GLY A 410 -10.98 9.96 20.40
N GLU A 411 -10.82 9.22 21.51
CA GLU A 411 -10.68 9.77 22.86
C GLU A 411 -9.28 10.30 23.17
N GLY A 412 -8.29 10.04 22.29
CA GLY A 412 -6.90 10.40 22.50
C GLY A 412 -6.05 9.22 22.97
N PHE A 413 -4.73 9.38 22.85
CA PHE A 413 -3.76 8.35 23.23
C PHE A 413 -3.40 8.51 24.71
N HIS A 414 -3.80 7.55 25.54
CA HIS A 414 -3.59 7.56 26.99
C HIS A 414 -2.47 6.59 27.40
N PHE A 415 -1.73 6.97 28.44
CA PHE A 415 -0.70 6.13 29.04
C PHE A 415 -0.47 6.51 30.51
N SER A 416 -0.07 5.52 31.29
CA SER A 416 0.40 5.72 32.66
C SER A 416 1.75 6.47 32.66
N ALA A 417 1.74 7.72 33.15
CA ALA A 417 2.95 8.51 33.33
C ALA A 417 3.96 7.81 34.26
N PHE A 418 3.47 7.04 35.24
CA PHE A 418 4.31 6.25 36.13
C PHE A 418 5.07 5.16 35.36
N ASP A 419 4.40 4.41 34.48
CA ASP A 419 5.04 3.35 33.70
C ASP A 419 6.07 3.90 32.71
N ILE A 420 5.77 5.03 32.06
CA ILE A 420 6.72 5.67 31.15
C ILE A 420 7.98 6.13 31.88
N VAL A 421 7.82 6.82 33.01
CA VAL A 421 8.97 7.35 33.76
C VAL A 421 9.76 6.23 34.42
N PHE A 422 9.08 5.28 35.07
CA PHE A 422 9.74 4.21 35.84
C PHE A 422 10.45 3.20 34.95
N LYS A 423 9.90 2.90 33.77
CA LYS A 423 10.52 1.97 32.80
C LYS A 423 11.30 2.72 31.73
N GLU A 424 11.40 4.05 31.78
CA GLU A 424 12.03 4.88 30.75
C GLU A 424 11.58 4.52 29.32
N LEU A 425 10.26 4.38 29.13
CA LEU A 425 9.70 3.97 27.84
C LEU A 425 9.83 5.07 26.80
N THR A 426 10.00 4.67 25.54
CA THR A 426 9.93 5.59 24.39
C THR A 426 8.61 5.39 23.66
N VAL A 427 7.79 6.44 23.55
CA VAL A 427 6.61 6.46 22.69
C VAL A 427 6.96 7.17 21.39
N GLU A 428 6.96 6.43 20.28
CA GLU A 428 7.32 6.96 18.97
C GLU A 428 6.10 6.95 18.03
N GLY A 429 5.51 8.12 17.82
CA GLY A 429 4.51 8.30 16.78
C GLY A 429 5.14 8.14 15.40
N ASN A 430 4.57 7.27 14.59
CA ASN A 430 5.04 7.04 13.22
C ASN A 430 3.91 7.23 12.22
N LEU A 431 4.02 8.30 11.43
CA LEU A 431 3.16 8.49 10.28
C LEU A 431 3.83 7.81 9.09
N VAL A 432 3.15 6.82 8.51
CA VAL A 432 3.59 6.01 7.34
C VAL A 432 3.89 6.86 6.08
N ALA A 433 3.83 8.19 6.16
CA ALA A 433 4.02 9.12 5.05
C ALA A 433 4.70 10.46 5.43
N THR A 434 5.75 10.46 6.26
CA THR A 434 6.61 11.65 6.42
C THR A 434 7.97 11.50 5.75
N LYS A 435 8.30 12.39 4.81
CA LYS A 435 9.68 12.57 4.32
C LYS A 435 10.57 13.08 5.46
N LYS A 436 11.73 12.45 5.66
CA LYS A 436 12.93 13.16 6.11
C LYS A 436 13.61 13.76 4.90
#